data_AF-A0A2Z6GBL7-F1
#
_entry.id   AF-A0A2Z6GBL7-F1
#
_cell.length_a   1.000
_cell.length_b   1.000
_cell.length_c   1.000
_cell.angle_alpha   90.00
_cell.angle_beta   90.00
_cell.angle_gamma   90.00
#
_symmetry.space_group_name_H-M   'P 1'
#
loop_
_entity.id
_entity.type
_entity.pdbx_description
1 polymer ?
#
loop_
_entity_poly.entity_id
_entity_poly.type
_entity_poly.pdbx_seq_one_letter_code
_entity_poly.pdbx_strand_id
1 'polypeptide(L)'
;MGITKLWLQDQQFARSIERQIDRSTLIDLLGIVLYEADRAARLEDAGFADQAPSVDCLFDYVLDALGIPAENDTFSRESFSALFYNDYWLEHRFESLDMVLTALEELRDSIAARSASAEVLRAGFRVIDPDA
;
A
#
# COMPACT_ATOMS: atom_id res chain seq x y z
N MET A 1 4.88 0.02 -9.18
CA MET A 1 6.08 -0.40 -9.95
C MET A 1 6.88 -1.42 -9.16
N GLY A 2 7.14 -2.61 -9.72
CA GLY A 2 7.87 -3.68 -9.03
C GLY A 2 9.35 -3.37 -8.77
N ILE A 3 9.95 -4.11 -7.83
CA ILE A 3 11.32 -3.91 -7.34
C ILE A 3 12.33 -3.89 -8.49
N THR A 4 12.90 -2.72 -8.72
CA THR A 4 13.89 -2.44 -9.78
C THR A 4 15.31 -2.87 -9.42
N LYS A 5 15.57 -3.29 -8.17
CA LYS A 5 16.89 -3.79 -7.76
C LYS A 5 16.99 -5.29 -7.95
N LEU A 6 17.81 -5.71 -8.92
CA LEU A 6 18.08 -7.12 -9.29
C LEU A 6 18.37 -8.04 -8.09
N TRP A 7 19.12 -7.56 -7.08
CA TRP A 7 19.48 -8.37 -5.91
C TRP A 7 18.33 -8.63 -4.92
N LEU A 8 17.21 -7.90 -5.02
CA LEU A 8 16.01 -8.09 -4.20
C LEU A 8 14.98 -9.01 -4.88
N GLN A 9 15.08 -9.25 -6.19
CA GLN A 9 14.08 -10.04 -6.95
C GLN A 9 13.96 -11.50 -6.46
N ASP A 10 15.08 -12.06 -5.96
CA ASP A 10 15.14 -13.42 -5.44
C ASP A 10 14.77 -13.53 -3.95
N GLN A 11 14.58 -12.40 -3.27
CA GLN A 11 14.31 -12.38 -1.84
C GLN A 11 12.81 -12.48 -1.56
N GLN A 12 12.39 -13.53 -0.84
CA GLN A 12 10.97 -13.72 -0.48
C GLN A 12 10.39 -12.57 0.33
N PHE A 13 11.19 -11.89 1.16
CA PHE A 13 10.73 -10.76 1.96
C PHE A 13 10.42 -9.53 1.09
N ALA A 14 11.01 -9.44 -0.10
CA ALA A 14 10.82 -8.32 -1.01
C ALA A 14 9.64 -8.57 -1.96
N ARG A 15 9.19 -9.82 -2.12
CA ARG A 15 8.06 -10.13 -2.99
C ARG A 15 6.73 -9.71 -2.37
N SER A 16 5.85 -9.19 -3.22
CA SER A 16 4.47 -8.92 -2.85
C SER A 16 3.66 -10.22 -2.79
N ILE A 17 3.34 -10.67 -1.58
CA ILE A 17 2.60 -11.91 -1.29
C ILE A 17 1.73 -11.72 -0.05
N GLU A 18 0.63 -12.45 0.09
CA GLU A 18 -0.21 -12.40 1.30
C GLU A 18 0.58 -12.82 2.54
N ARG A 19 0.38 -12.11 3.67
CA ARG A 19 1.09 -12.37 4.93
C ARG A 19 0.14 -12.31 6.11
N GLN A 20 0.43 -13.10 7.13
CA GLN A 20 -0.26 -13.04 8.42
C GLN A 20 0.65 -12.34 9.43
N ILE A 21 0.34 -11.08 9.73
CA ILE A 21 1.10 -10.24 10.66
C ILE A 21 0.09 -9.61 11.61
N ASP A 22 0.40 -9.60 12.90
CA ASP A 22 -0.46 -8.97 13.89
C ASP A 22 -0.42 -7.44 13.79
N ARG A 23 -1.47 -6.79 14.29
CA ARG A 23 -1.66 -5.35 14.16
C ARG A 23 -0.56 -4.53 14.85
N SER A 24 -0.07 -4.97 16.01
CA SER A 24 1.04 -4.29 16.69
C SER A 24 2.30 -4.29 15.84
N THR A 25 2.65 -5.44 15.25
CA THR A 25 3.80 -5.54 14.35
C THR A 25 3.61 -4.65 13.11
N LEU A 26 2.40 -4.51 12.57
CA LEU A 26 2.15 -3.59 11.44
C LEU A 26 2.37 -2.11 11.82
N ILE A 27 1.97 -1.70 13.03
CA ILE A 27 2.24 -0.35 13.54
C ILE A 27 3.75 -0.12 13.67
N ASP A 28 4.48 -1.09 14.22
CA ASP A 28 5.94 -1.00 14.35
C ASP A 28 6.61 -0.89 12.98
N LEU A 29 6.16 -1.68 11.99
CA LEU A 29 6.65 -1.62 10.62
C LEU A 29 6.38 -0.26 9.97
N LEU A 30 5.18 0.31 10.13
CA LEU A 30 4.86 1.66 9.66
C LEU A 30 5.75 2.73 10.34
N GLY A 31 6.07 2.54 11.63
CA GLY A 31 7.02 3.39 12.33
C GLY A 31 8.43 3.33 11.72
N ILE A 32 8.87 2.15 11.31
CA ILE A 32 10.15 1.98 10.60
C ILE A 32 10.09 2.66 9.23
N VAL A 33 9.01 2.49 8.47
CA VAL A 33 8.81 3.19 7.18
C VAL A 33 8.94 4.71 7.37
N LEU A 34 8.28 5.27 8.40
CA LEU A 34 8.33 6.70 8.71
C LEU A 34 9.75 7.17 9.06
N TYR A 35 10.46 6.41 9.89
CA TYR A 35 11.84 6.71 10.25
C TYR A 35 12.77 6.71 9.03
N GLU A 36 12.63 5.71 8.16
CA GLU A 36 13.44 5.61 6.95
C GLU A 36 13.13 6.74 5.96
N ALA A 37 11.85 7.13 5.83
CA ALA A 37 11.43 8.26 5.01
C ALA A 37 12.02 9.60 5.52
N ASP A 38 11.99 9.85 6.84
CA ASP A 38 12.61 11.04 7.45
C ASP A 38 14.14 11.04 7.25
N ARG A 39 14.78 9.87 7.38
CA ARG A 39 16.22 9.75 7.13
C ARG A 39 16.56 10.07 5.67
N ALA A 40 15.82 9.50 4.72
CA ALA A 40 16.03 9.73 3.30
C ALA A 40 15.88 11.22 2.95
N ALA A 41 14.82 11.87 3.44
CA ALA A 41 14.60 13.30 3.24
C ALA A 41 15.78 14.16 3.77
N ARG A 42 16.28 13.86 4.97
CA ARG A 42 17.44 14.58 5.53
C ARG A 42 18.74 14.34 4.76
N LEU A 43 18.92 13.16 4.18
CA LEU A 43 20.09 12.85 3.35
C LEU A 43 20.03 13.63 2.03
N GLU A 44 18.85 13.73 1.43
CA GLU A 44 18.62 14.53 0.23
C GLU A 44 18.87 16.02 0.48
N ASP A 45 18.39 16.56 1.61
CA ASP A 45 18.66 17.94 2.04
C ASP A 45 20.18 18.20 2.21
N ALA A 46 20.94 17.20 2.62
CA ALA A 46 22.39 17.26 2.75
C ALA A 46 23.14 17.05 1.42
N GLY A 47 22.42 16.88 0.30
CA GLY A 47 22.97 16.72 -1.04
C GLY A 47 23.38 15.29 -1.40
N PHE A 48 22.95 14.29 -0.61
CA PHE A 48 23.16 12.88 -0.91
C PHE A 48 21.92 12.30 -1.58
N ALA A 49 22.08 11.66 -2.74
CA ALA A 49 20.99 10.93 -3.38
C ALA A 49 20.79 9.59 -2.67
N ASP A 50 19.71 9.46 -1.90
CA ASP A 50 19.33 8.17 -1.32
C ASP A 50 18.44 7.41 -2.31
N GLN A 51 19.05 6.49 -3.06
CA GLN A 51 18.30 5.55 -3.90
C GLN A 51 17.77 4.40 -3.06
N ALA A 52 16.90 4.67 -2.08
CA ALA A 52 16.37 3.69 -1.13
C ALA A 52 14.94 3.20 -1.51
N PRO A 53 14.80 2.27 -2.48
CA PRO A 53 13.55 1.55 -2.70
C PRO A 53 13.19 0.60 -1.55
N SER A 54 14.02 0.49 -0.51
CA SER A 54 13.74 -0.33 0.67
C SER A 54 12.54 0.21 1.47
N VAL A 55 12.30 1.52 1.45
CA VAL A 55 11.16 2.13 2.16
C VAL A 55 9.86 1.76 1.49
N ASP A 56 9.80 1.90 0.16
CA ASP A 56 8.62 1.50 -0.63
C ASP A 56 8.37 -0.01 -0.56
N CYS A 57 9.43 -0.83 -0.61
CA CYS A 57 9.29 -2.28 -0.43
C CYS A 57 8.71 -2.62 0.95
N LEU A 58 9.13 -1.91 1.99
CA LEU A 58 8.65 -2.13 3.36
C LEU A 58 7.20 -1.67 3.51
N PHE A 59 6.83 -0.58 2.85
CA PHE A 59 5.44 -0.13 2.82
C PHE A 59 4.55 -1.12 2.05
N ASP A 60 4.99 -1.60 0.89
CA ASP A 60 4.29 -2.66 0.13
C ASP A 60 4.09 -3.93 0.96
N TYR A 61 5.09 -4.29 1.79
CA TYR A 61 5.00 -5.41 2.71
C TYR A 61 3.91 -5.23 3.77
N VAL A 62 3.67 -3.99 4.23
CA VAL A 62 2.54 -3.67 5.12
C VAL A 62 1.22 -3.82 4.37
N LEU A 63 1.12 -3.31 3.14
CA LEU A 63 -0.09 -3.41 2.32
C LEU A 63 -0.47 -4.86 2.01
N ASP A 64 0.52 -5.69 1.72
CA ASP A 64 0.37 -7.14 1.54
C ASP A 64 -0.22 -7.84 2.77
N ALA A 65 0.27 -7.49 3.96
CA ALA A 65 -0.20 -8.05 5.21
C ALA A 65 -1.62 -7.59 5.57
N LEU A 66 -2.04 -6.43 5.06
CA LEU A 66 -3.43 -5.95 5.10
C LEU A 66 -4.33 -6.65 4.08
N GLY A 67 -3.79 -7.51 3.20
CA GLY A 67 -4.52 -8.20 2.15
C GLY A 67 -4.83 -7.32 0.94
N ILE A 68 -4.11 -6.21 0.74
CA ILE A 68 -4.30 -5.33 -0.41
C ILE A 68 -3.64 -5.98 -1.64
N PRO A 69 -4.32 -6.10 -2.79
CA PRO A 69 -3.75 -6.72 -3.99
C PRO A 69 -2.46 -6.04 -4.47
N ALA A 70 -1.55 -6.82 -5.06
CA ALA A 70 -0.35 -6.26 -5.69
C ALA A 70 -0.71 -5.31 -6.84
N GLU A 71 0.10 -4.27 -7.02
CA GLU A 71 -0.06 -3.32 -8.14
C GLU A 71 0.06 -4.04 -9.49
N ASN A 72 -0.87 -3.75 -10.39
CA ASN A 72 -0.92 -4.30 -11.74
C ASN A 72 -1.64 -3.32 -12.69
N ASP A 73 -1.77 -3.67 -13.96
CA ASP A 73 -2.38 -2.80 -14.99
C ASP A 73 -3.81 -2.34 -14.67
N THR A 74 -4.52 -3.07 -13.80
CA THR A 74 -5.92 -2.80 -13.42
C THR A 74 -6.09 -2.26 -12.01
N PHE A 75 -5.04 -2.28 -11.19
CA PHE A 75 -5.10 -1.89 -9.78
C PHE A 75 -3.84 -1.13 -9.35
N SER A 76 -4.05 0.08 -8.83
CA SER A 76 -2.98 0.93 -8.30
C SER A 76 -3.04 1.01 -6.78
N ARG A 77 -1.87 0.92 -6.13
CA ARG A 77 -1.70 1.14 -4.68
C ARG A 77 -1.49 2.62 -4.31
N GLU A 78 -1.45 3.52 -5.29
CA GLU A 78 -1.12 4.93 -5.10
C GLU A 78 -1.99 5.64 -4.07
N SER A 79 -3.29 5.32 -3.97
CA SER A 79 -4.18 5.90 -2.96
C SER A 79 -3.78 5.54 -1.52
N PHE A 80 -3.21 4.36 -1.30
CA PHE A 80 -2.71 3.95 0.01
C PHE A 80 -1.41 4.68 0.35
N SER A 81 -0.51 4.81 -0.63
CA SER A 81 0.72 5.59 -0.49
C SER A 81 0.43 7.06 -0.21
N ALA A 82 -0.56 7.66 -0.89
CA ALA A 82 -0.98 9.03 -0.65
C ALA A 82 -1.55 9.22 0.78
N LEU A 83 -2.36 8.28 1.27
CA LEU A 83 -2.90 8.34 2.63
C LEU A 83 -1.75 8.31 3.67
N PHE A 84 -0.73 7.50 3.44
CA PHE A 84 0.40 7.40 4.38
C PHE A 84 1.40 8.55 4.25
N TYR A 85 1.93 8.83 3.06
CA TYR A 85 2.98 9.83 2.89
C TYR A 85 2.43 11.26 2.84
N ASN A 86 1.34 11.51 2.13
CA ASN A 86 0.80 12.87 2.01
C ASN A 86 -0.06 13.20 3.23
N ASP A 87 -1.14 12.45 3.44
CA ASP A 87 -2.12 12.82 4.46
C ASP A 87 -1.55 12.68 5.88
N TYR A 88 -0.83 11.60 6.18
CA TYR A 88 -0.24 11.41 7.51
C TYR A 88 1.11 12.09 7.70
N TRP A 89 2.11 11.75 6.90
CA TRP A 89 3.48 12.21 7.16
C TRP A 89 3.68 13.70 6.87
N LEU A 90 3.19 14.20 5.73
CA LEU A 90 3.39 15.60 5.33
C LEU A 90 2.31 16.55 5.87
N GLU A 91 1.04 16.16 5.80
CA GLU A 91 -0.09 17.03 6.17
C GLU A 91 -0.57 16.83 7.62
N HIS A 92 -0.06 15.83 8.33
CA HIS A 92 -0.41 15.53 9.73
C HIS A 92 -1.91 15.40 9.98
N ARG A 93 -2.66 14.86 9.01
CA ARG A 93 -4.12 14.68 9.09
C ARG A 93 -4.55 13.57 10.04
N PHE A 94 -3.62 12.72 10.47
CA PHE A 94 -3.85 11.70 11.48
C PHE A 94 -2.90 11.89 12.67
N GLU A 95 -3.41 11.66 13.88
CA GLU A 95 -2.66 11.91 15.12
C GLU A 95 -1.73 10.75 15.51
N SER A 96 -1.92 9.56 14.94
CA SER A 96 -1.15 8.36 15.27
C SER A 96 -1.11 7.36 14.14
N LEU A 97 -0.09 6.49 14.17
CA LEU A 97 0.03 5.33 13.26
C LEU A 97 -1.16 4.38 13.36
N ASP A 98 -1.79 4.30 14.53
CA ASP A 98 -2.99 3.49 14.75
C ASP A 98 -4.17 3.99 13.93
N MET A 99 -4.39 5.31 13.91
CA MET A 99 -5.43 5.94 13.09
C MET A 99 -5.17 5.77 11.60
N VAL A 100 -3.90 5.86 11.19
CA VAL A 100 -3.51 5.65 9.79
C VAL A 100 -3.74 4.21 9.37
N LEU A 101 -3.35 3.24 10.20
CA LEU A 101 -3.59 1.82 9.93
C LEU A 101 -5.08 1.53 9.79
N THR A 102 -5.90 2.11 10.68
CA THR A 102 -7.36 2.01 10.60
C THR A 102 -7.90 2.62 9.30
N ALA A 103 -7.40 3.79 8.89
CA ALA A 103 -7.80 4.43 7.65
C ALA A 103 -7.37 3.64 6.39
N LEU A 104 -6.22 2.95 6.44
CA LEU A 104 -5.79 2.03 5.39
C LEU A 104 -6.73 0.82 5.29
N GLU A 105 -7.16 0.26 6.43
CA GLU A 105 -8.14 -0.82 6.50
C GLU A 105 -9.50 -0.39 5.94
N GLU A 106 -9.98 0.80 6.32
CA GLU A 106 -11.23 1.38 5.80
C GLU A 106 -11.15 1.63 4.28
N LEU A 107 -10.01 2.14 3.79
CA LEU A 107 -9.79 2.35 2.36
C LEU A 107 -9.83 1.02 1.59
N ARG A 108 -9.16 -0.02 2.11
CA ARG A 108 -9.21 -1.38 1.55
C ARG A 108 -10.64 -1.87 1.43
N ASP A 109 -11.41 -1.78 2.52
CA ASP A 109 -12.78 -2.28 2.57
C ASP A 109 -13.70 -1.50 1.62
N SER A 110 -13.50 -0.18 1.50
CA SER A 110 -14.22 0.68 0.55
C SER A 110 -13.96 0.30 -0.91
N ILE A 111 -12.73 -0.11 -1.24
CA ILE A 111 -12.36 -0.54 -2.59
C ILE A 111 -12.97 -1.90 -2.87
N ALA A 112 -12.87 -2.84 -1.93
CA ALA A 112 -13.48 -4.17 -2.05
C ALA A 112 -15.00 -4.09 -2.26
N ALA A 113 -15.69 -3.24 -1.51
CA ALA A 113 -17.13 -3.02 -1.64
C ALA A 113 -17.52 -2.44 -3.02
N ARG A 114 -16.73 -1.49 -3.53
CA ARG A 114 -16.93 -0.90 -4.87
C ARG A 114 -16.73 -1.93 -5.98
N SER A 115 -15.70 -2.77 -5.87
CA SER A 115 -15.43 -3.85 -6.82
C SER A 115 -16.56 -4.88 -6.85
N ALA A 116 -17.02 -5.35 -5.68
CA ALA A 116 -18.14 -6.29 -5.59
C ALA A 116 -19.44 -5.72 -6.19
N SER A 117 -19.74 -4.44 -5.92
CA SER A 117 -20.92 -3.77 -6.50
C SER A 117 -20.86 -3.66 -8.02
N ALA A 118 -19.67 -3.37 -8.59
CA ALA A 118 -19.47 -3.31 -10.03
C ALA A 118 -19.63 -4.68 -10.70
N GLU A 119 -19.19 -5.75 -10.06
CA GLU A 119 -19.39 -7.13 -10.54
C GLU A 119 -20.86 -7.53 -10.53
N VAL A 120 -21.62 -7.20 -9.48
CA VAL A 120 -23.06 -7.45 -9.40
C VAL A 120 -23.81 -6.71 -10.51
N LEU A 121 -23.48 -5.45 -10.77
CA LEU A 121 -24.07 -4.67 -11.86
C LEU A 121 -23.77 -5.28 -13.24
N ARG A 122 -22.53 -5.73 -13.48
CA ARG A 122 -22.15 -6.40 -14.74
C ARG A 122 -22.83 -7.75 -14.91
N ALA A 123 -22.96 -8.52 -13.84
CA ALA A 123 -23.68 -9.79 -13.85
C ALA A 123 -25.17 -9.57 -14.17
N GLY A 124 -25.79 -8.55 -13.57
CA GLY A 124 -27.17 -8.16 -13.87
C GLY A 124 -27.40 -7.78 -15.34
N PHE A 125 -26.47 -7.05 -15.96
CA PHE A 125 -26.54 -6.71 -17.39
C PHE A 125 -26.43 -7.94 -18.30
N ARG A 126 -25.61 -8.93 -17.94
CA ARG A 126 -25.48 -10.19 -18.70
C ARG A 126 -26.71 -11.10 -18.65
N VAL A 127 -27.55 -10.98 -17.62
CA VAL A 127 -28.79 -11.78 -17.52
C VAL A 127 -29.93 -11.19 -18.35
N ILE A 128 -29.85 -9.91 -18.75
CA ILE A 128 -30.91 -9.22 -19.50
C ILE A 128 -30.76 -9.37 -21.03
N ASP A 129 -29.63 -9.88 -21.53
CA ASP A 129 -29.45 -10.27 -22.95
C ASP A 129 -29.41 -11.80 -23.13
N PRO A 130 -30.57 -12.50 -23.09
CA PRO A 130 -30.67 -13.86 -23.62
C PRO A 130 -30.99 -13.91 -25.13
N ASP A 131 -31.27 -12.79 -25.81
CA ASP A 131 -31.61 -12.76 -27.25
C ASP A 131 -31.23 -11.43 -27.94
N ALA A 132 -29.95 -11.23 -28.26
CA ALA A 132 -29.47 -10.23 -29.23
C ALA A 132 -28.66 -10.91 -30.34
#